data_AF-A0A8C6N178-F1
#
_entry.id   AF-A0A8C6N178-F1
#
_cell.length_a   1.000
_cell.length_b   1.000
_cell.length_c   1.000
_cell.angle_alpha   90.00
_cell.angle_beta   90.00
_cell.angle_gamma   90.00
#
_symmetry.space_group_name_H-M   'P 1'
#
loop_
_entity.id
_entity.type
_entity.pdbx_description
1 polymer ?
#
loop_
_entity_poly.entity_id
_entity_poly.type
_entity_poly.pdbx_seq_one_letter_code
_entity_poly.pdbx_strand_id
1 'polypeptide(L)'
;LPASKLSSCCDYALFKEGILPRWEDNRNKLGSRWLLSIDKQLRHFELDRLWLEMLLCLVGNCFEEYSGEVCGAVVNICTKRDKIALWTNEAEDKAGVMQIGQIYKERLGIPTKTILGYQAHADTAAKSNNLANKFVV
;
A
#
# COMPACT_ATOMS: atom_id res chain seq x y z
N LEU A 1 -15.20 8.16 9.39
CA LEU A 1 -15.94 6.93 9.02
C LEU A 1 -14.93 5.80 8.80
N PRO A 2 -15.24 4.54 9.16
CA PRO A 2 -14.46 3.38 8.71
C PRO A 2 -14.36 3.33 7.19
N ALA A 3 -13.29 2.75 6.65
CA ALA A 3 -13.05 2.70 5.20
C ALA A 3 -14.18 2.00 4.45
N SER A 4 -14.73 0.92 5.01
CA SER A 4 -15.84 0.16 4.45
C SER A 4 -17.15 0.96 4.25
N LYS A 5 -17.30 2.09 4.95
CA LYS A 5 -18.48 2.96 4.91
C LYS A 5 -18.31 4.18 4.00
N LEU A 6 -17.16 4.32 3.34
CA LEU A 6 -16.98 5.36 2.33
C LEU A 6 -17.78 5.02 1.07
N SER A 7 -18.19 6.07 0.35
CA SER A 7 -18.75 5.91 -1.00
C SER A 7 -17.71 5.33 -1.95
N SER A 8 -18.19 4.65 -3.00
CA SER A 8 -17.31 4.18 -4.08
C SER A 8 -16.51 5.34 -4.66
N CYS A 9 -15.25 5.08 -5.01
CA CYS A 9 -14.28 6.05 -5.52
C CYS A 9 -13.81 7.10 -4.49
N CYS A 10 -14.15 6.95 -3.22
CA CYS A 10 -13.49 7.70 -2.15
C CYS A 10 -12.32 6.91 -1.57
N ASP A 11 -11.29 7.65 -1.19
CA ASP A 11 -10.04 7.13 -0.69
C ASP A 11 -9.70 7.76 0.66
N TYR A 12 -9.00 7.02 1.52
CA TYR A 12 -8.20 7.64 2.59
C TYR A 12 -6.73 7.49 2.27
N ALA A 13 -5.95 8.48 2.70
CA ALA A 13 -4.51 8.45 2.65
C ALA A 13 -3.93 8.90 4.01
N LEU A 14 -2.96 8.17 4.53
CA LEU A 14 -2.13 8.59 5.65
C LEU A 14 -0.68 8.63 5.19
N PHE A 15 -0.07 9.80 5.21
CA PHE A 15 1.33 10.01 4.80
C PHE A 15 2.07 10.76 5.89
N LYS A 16 3.40 10.56 5.91
CA LYS A 16 4.28 11.35 6.78
C LYS A 16 4.16 12.83 6.46
N GLU A 17 4.42 13.65 7.47
CA GLU A 17 4.40 15.10 7.34
C GLU A 17 5.31 15.57 6.19
N GLY A 18 4.80 16.51 5.40
CA GLY A 18 5.50 17.06 4.23
C GLY A 18 5.47 16.18 2.98
N ILE A 19 4.93 14.96 3.03
CA ILE A 19 4.76 14.08 1.86
C ILE A 19 3.31 14.09 1.42
N LEU A 20 3.06 14.57 0.20
CA LEU A 20 1.70 14.58 -0.36
C LEU A 20 1.35 13.20 -0.95
N PRO A 21 0.09 12.73 -0.81
CA PRO A 21 -0.36 11.43 -1.30
C PRO A 21 -0.58 11.42 -2.82
N ARG A 22 0.42 11.84 -3.58
CA ARG A 22 0.37 12.01 -5.04
C ARG A 22 1.72 11.67 -5.66
N TRP A 23 1.71 11.26 -6.92
CA TRP A 23 2.90 10.75 -7.61
C TRP A 23 3.91 11.86 -7.95
N GLU A 24 3.45 13.10 -8.01
CA GLU A 24 4.29 14.27 -8.32
C GLU A 24 5.14 14.71 -7.12
N ASP A 25 4.85 14.21 -5.92
CA ASP A 25 5.66 14.49 -4.75
C ASP A 25 7.09 13.96 -4.95
N ASN A 26 8.09 14.74 -4.55
CA ASN A 26 9.49 14.37 -4.72
C ASN A 26 9.85 13.04 -4.07
N ARG A 27 9.17 12.68 -2.97
CA ARG A 27 9.36 11.39 -2.30
C ARG A 27 8.57 10.24 -2.91
N ASN A 28 7.64 10.49 -3.83
CA ASN A 28 6.84 9.44 -4.47
C ASN A 28 7.12 9.29 -5.97
N LYS A 29 7.69 10.28 -6.65
CA LYS A 29 7.83 10.26 -8.11
C LYS A 29 8.68 9.11 -8.67
N LEU A 30 9.68 8.66 -7.91
CA LEU A 30 10.49 7.47 -8.21
C LEU A 30 10.08 6.25 -7.38
N GLY A 31 9.09 6.43 -6.51
CA GLY A 31 8.64 5.44 -5.56
C GLY A 31 7.80 4.33 -6.19
N SER A 32 7.33 3.46 -5.33
CA SER A 32 6.52 2.30 -5.69
C SER A 32 5.56 1.96 -4.55
N ARG A 33 4.70 0.97 -4.77
CA ARG A 33 3.75 0.51 -3.75
C ARG A 33 3.65 -1.00 -3.67
N TRP A 34 3.55 -1.51 -2.45
CA TRP A 34 3.01 -2.84 -2.20
C TRP A 34 1.49 -2.79 -2.26
N LEU A 35 0.88 -3.59 -3.13
CA LEU A 35 -0.56 -3.56 -3.37
C LEU A 35 -1.24 -4.83 -2.86
N LEU A 36 -2.11 -4.66 -1.85
CA LEU A 36 -3.08 -5.67 -1.43
C LEU A 36 -4.42 -5.39 -2.12
N SER A 37 -4.99 -6.41 -2.76
CA SER A 37 -6.34 -6.36 -3.32
C SER A 37 -7.28 -7.22 -2.48
N ILE A 38 -8.42 -6.67 -2.10
CA ILE A 38 -9.43 -7.30 -1.24
C ILE A 38 -10.71 -7.47 -2.07
N ASP A 39 -11.24 -8.68 -2.12
CA ASP A 39 -12.49 -8.94 -2.81
C ASP A 39 -13.64 -8.19 -2.16
N LYS A 40 -14.53 -7.62 -2.97
CA LYS A 40 -15.65 -6.80 -2.48
C LYS A 40 -16.52 -7.53 -1.44
N GLN A 41 -16.65 -8.85 -1.55
CA GLN A 41 -17.39 -9.67 -0.59
C GLN A 41 -16.78 -9.64 0.81
N LEU A 42 -15.47 -9.43 0.91
CA LEU A 42 -14.73 -9.34 2.17
C LEU A 42 -14.71 -7.92 2.75
N ARG A 43 -15.21 -6.89 2.04
CA ARG A 43 -15.15 -5.48 2.48
C ARG A 43 -15.64 -5.28 3.92
N HIS A 44 -16.81 -5.82 4.23
CA HIS A 44 -17.45 -5.61 5.53
C HIS A 44 -16.84 -6.44 6.66
N PHE A 45 -15.94 -7.37 6.34
CA PHE A 45 -15.30 -8.27 7.31
C PHE A 45 -13.83 -7.93 7.53
N GLU A 46 -13.10 -7.64 6.46
CA GLU A 46 -11.64 -7.52 6.48
C GLU A 46 -11.13 -6.09 6.28
N LEU A 47 -11.80 -5.25 5.48
CA LEU A 47 -11.22 -3.99 5.02
C LEU A 47 -10.89 -3.03 6.16
N ASP A 48 -11.82 -2.85 7.10
CA ASP A 48 -11.62 -1.93 8.23
C ASP A 48 -10.52 -2.43 9.16
N ARG A 49 -10.43 -3.75 9.38
CA ARG A 49 -9.37 -4.37 10.18
C ARG A 49 -8.02 -4.17 9.52
N LEU A 50 -7.88 -4.56 8.25
CA LEU A 50 -6.63 -4.44 7.51
C LEU A 50 -6.17 -2.99 7.37
N TRP A 51 -7.11 -2.06 7.15
CA TRP A 51 -6.79 -0.64 7.09
C TRP A 51 -6.33 -0.11 8.44
N LEU A 52 -7.00 -0.47 9.54
CA LEU A 52 -6.59 -0.07 10.88
C LEU A 52 -5.21 -0.63 11.25
N GLU A 53 -4.94 -1.91 10.99
CA GLU A 53 -3.62 -2.51 11.21
C GLU A 53 -2.53 -1.77 10.43
N MET A 54 -2.84 -1.35 9.19
CA MET A 54 -1.92 -0.52 8.42
C MET A 54 -1.64 0.83 9.03
N LEU A 55 -2.68 1.52 9.49
CA LEU A 55 -2.51 2.80 10.18
C LEU A 55 -1.63 2.62 11.42
N LEU A 56 -1.92 1.62 12.26
CA LEU A 56 -1.13 1.31 13.45
C LEU A 56 0.32 0.97 13.10
N CYS A 57 0.57 0.25 12.02
CA CYS A 57 1.93 -0.04 11.54
C CYS A 57 2.70 1.20 11.14
N LEU A 58 2.04 2.15 10.47
CA LEU A 58 2.66 3.42 10.06
C LEU A 58 3.00 4.28 11.27
N VAL A 59 2.04 4.49 12.19
CA VAL A 59 2.29 5.37 13.36
C VAL A 59 3.24 4.71 14.35
N GLY A 60 3.20 3.38 14.46
CA GLY A 60 4.07 2.59 15.33
C GLY A 60 5.47 2.33 14.76
N ASN A 61 5.80 2.85 13.57
CA ASN A 61 7.08 2.62 12.88
C ASN A 61 7.50 1.15 12.82
N CYS A 62 6.57 0.28 12.42
CA CYS A 62 6.76 -1.17 12.45
C CYS A 62 7.72 -1.71 11.38
N PHE A 63 8.25 -0.87 10.50
CA PHE A 63 9.15 -1.26 9.41
C PHE A 63 10.63 -1.16 9.80
N GLU A 64 10.93 -1.06 11.09
CA GLU A 64 12.27 -1.15 11.66
C GLU A 64 13.24 -0.14 11.00
N GLU A 65 14.44 -0.58 10.60
CA GLU A 65 15.45 0.25 9.93
C GLU A 65 14.97 0.83 8.59
N TYR A 66 14.02 0.16 7.91
CA TYR A 66 13.45 0.60 6.64
C TYR A 66 12.28 1.57 6.80
N SER A 67 11.93 1.95 8.03
CA SER A 67 10.85 2.92 8.27
C SER A 67 11.10 4.24 7.55
N GLY A 68 12.36 4.64 7.31
CA GLY A 68 12.72 5.85 6.57
C GLY A 68 12.20 5.87 5.12
N GLU A 69 12.10 4.71 4.49
CA GLU A 69 11.71 4.52 3.09
C GLU A 69 10.20 4.63 2.89
N VAL A 70 9.41 4.29 3.92
CA VAL A 70 7.95 4.35 3.87
C VAL A 70 7.47 5.80 3.81
N CYS A 71 6.66 6.11 2.81
CA CYS A 71 6.03 7.42 2.62
C CYS A 71 4.67 7.50 3.33
N GLY A 72 3.87 6.44 3.21
CA GLY A 72 2.48 6.43 3.68
C GLY A 72 1.69 5.26 3.12
N ALA A 73 0.38 5.29 3.30
CA ALA A 73 -0.52 4.30 2.73
C ALA A 73 -1.83 4.93 2.24
N VAL A 74 -2.46 4.23 1.29
CA VAL A 74 -3.75 4.60 0.69
C VAL A 74 -4.69 3.40 0.75
N VAL A 75 -5.95 3.65 1.09
CA VAL A 75 -7.05 2.70 0.87
C VAL A 75 -7.99 3.24 -0.20
N ASN A 76 -8.27 2.42 -1.21
CA ASN A 76 -9.16 2.77 -2.31
C ASN A 76 -10.44 1.93 -2.28
N ILE A 77 -11.60 2.57 -2.25
CA ILE A 77 -12.90 1.89 -2.32
C ILE A 77 -13.33 1.78 -3.78
N CYS A 78 -13.29 0.56 -4.30
CA CYS A 78 -13.52 0.31 -5.72
C CYS A 78 -14.79 -0.50 -5.96
N THR A 79 -15.27 -0.51 -7.21
CA THR A 79 -16.48 -1.26 -7.58
C THR A 79 -16.25 -2.77 -7.63
N LYS A 80 -15.03 -3.21 -7.96
CA LYS A 80 -14.66 -4.63 -8.13
C LYS A 80 -13.89 -5.20 -6.93
N ARG A 81 -12.75 -4.60 -6.59
CA ARG A 81 -11.85 -5.02 -5.51
C ARG A 81 -11.26 -3.80 -4.84
N ASP A 82 -11.42 -3.73 -3.53
CA ASP A 82 -10.80 -2.66 -2.74
C ASP A 82 -9.30 -2.89 -2.67
N LYS A 83 -8.56 -1.81 -2.43
CA LYS A 83 -7.10 -1.85 -2.45
C LYS A 83 -6.55 -1.17 -1.23
N ILE A 84 -5.53 -1.76 -0.62
CA ILE A 84 -4.68 -1.11 0.37
C ILE A 84 -3.26 -1.11 -0.22
N ALA A 85 -2.68 0.08 -0.31
CA ALA A 85 -1.36 0.30 -0.88
C ALA A 85 -0.43 0.94 0.15
N LEU A 86 0.71 0.31 0.42
CA LEU A 86 1.82 0.88 1.17
C LEU A 86 2.80 1.51 0.18
N TRP A 87 3.10 2.80 0.33
CA TRP A 87 3.95 3.57 -0.57
C TRP A 87 5.33 3.78 0.03
N THR A 88 6.35 3.68 -0.81
CA THR A 88 7.77 3.79 -0.47
C THR A 88 8.47 4.73 -1.46
N ASN A 89 9.54 5.40 -1.02
CA ASN A 89 10.23 6.42 -1.82
C ASN A 89 11.21 5.88 -2.85
N GLU A 90 11.82 4.72 -2.59
CA GLU A 90 12.87 4.14 -3.42
C GLU A 90 12.48 2.75 -3.91
N ALA A 91 12.71 2.50 -5.19
CA ALA A 91 12.32 1.25 -5.84
C ALA A 91 13.49 0.29 -6.06
N GLU A 92 14.72 0.74 -5.78
CA GLU A 92 15.94 0.04 -6.20
C GLU A 92 16.64 -0.76 -5.08
N ASP A 93 16.44 -0.42 -3.79
CA ASP A 93 16.92 -1.26 -2.69
C ASP A 93 16.03 -2.51 -2.55
N LYS A 94 16.42 -3.58 -3.25
CA LYS A 94 15.72 -4.85 -3.21
C LYS A 94 15.62 -5.42 -1.79
N ALA A 95 16.64 -5.27 -0.96
CA ALA A 95 16.65 -5.89 0.37
C ALA A 95 15.60 -5.20 1.26
N GLY A 96 15.64 -3.86 1.32
CA GLY A 96 14.68 -3.08 2.09
C GLY A 96 13.25 -3.23 1.60
N VAL A 97 13.04 -3.16 0.29
CA VAL A 97 11.70 -3.33 -0.31
C VAL A 97 11.09 -4.70 0.02
N MET A 98 11.88 -5.77 -0.06
CA MET A 98 11.41 -7.12 0.26
C MET A 98 11.12 -7.27 1.76
N GLN A 99 11.96 -6.70 2.63
CA GLN A 99 11.74 -6.73 4.08
C GLN A 99 10.47 -5.96 4.47
N ILE A 100 10.28 -4.76 3.92
CA ILE A 100 9.03 -4.00 4.09
C ILE A 100 7.82 -4.83 3.67
N GLY A 101 7.91 -5.52 2.52
CA GLY A 101 6.84 -6.38 2.02
C GLY A 101 6.50 -7.53 2.98
N GLN A 102 7.51 -8.17 3.58
CA GLN A 102 7.29 -9.26 4.54
C GLN A 102 6.68 -8.78 5.84
N ILE A 103 7.21 -7.68 6.40
CA ILE A 103 6.63 -7.03 7.58
C ILE A 103 5.17 -6.65 7.29
N TYR A 104 4.90 -6.08 6.11
CA TYR A 104 3.55 -5.74 5.69
C TYR A 104 2.60 -6.96 5.67
N LYS A 105 3.03 -8.12 5.14
CA LYS A 105 2.23 -9.35 5.19
C LYS A 105 1.99 -9.84 6.60
N GLU A 106 3.05 -9.89 7.41
CA GLU A 106 3.01 -10.41 8.77
C GLU A 106 2.08 -9.57 9.65
N ARG A 107 2.27 -8.25 9.68
CA ARG A 107 1.53 -7.36 10.57
C ARG A 107 0.04 -7.29 10.26
N LEU A 108 -0.35 -7.43 8.98
CA LEU A 108 -1.76 -7.46 8.60
C LEU A 108 -2.40 -8.85 8.74
N GLY A 109 -1.60 -9.89 9.04
CA GLY A 109 -2.05 -11.27 9.06
C GLY A 109 -2.47 -11.77 7.67
N ILE A 110 -1.80 -11.30 6.61
CA ILE A 110 -2.09 -11.72 5.24
C ILE A 110 -1.63 -13.16 5.06
N PRO A 111 -2.49 -14.08 4.58
CA PRO A 111 -2.11 -15.47 4.36
C PRO A 111 -0.87 -15.58 3.47
N THR A 112 0.06 -16.48 3.81
CA THR A 112 1.32 -16.67 3.07
C THR A 112 1.11 -16.93 1.57
N LYS A 113 0.04 -17.66 1.23
CA LYS A 113 -0.39 -17.94 -0.15
C LYS A 113 -0.82 -16.71 -0.96
N THR A 114 -1.17 -15.60 -0.30
CA THR A 114 -1.58 -14.37 -0.98
C THR A 114 -0.35 -13.63 -1.46
N ILE A 115 -0.18 -13.53 -2.77
CA ILE A 115 0.96 -12.84 -3.37
C ILE A 115 0.68 -11.33 -3.37
N LEU A 116 1.57 -10.54 -2.79
CA LEU A 116 1.56 -9.08 -2.94
C LEU A 116 2.50 -8.69 -4.07
N GLY A 117 2.08 -7.72 -4.88
CA GLY A 117 2.90 -7.16 -5.95
C GLY A 117 3.43 -5.78 -5.59
N TYR A 118 4.71 -5.53 -5.91
CA TYR A 118 5.32 -4.21 -5.80
C TYR A 118 5.32 -3.51 -7.15
N GLN A 119 4.62 -2.38 -7.25
CA GLN A 119 4.32 -1.71 -8.51
C GLN A 119 4.87 -0.29 -8.50
N ALA A 120 5.56 0.10 -9.59
CA ALA A 120 6.02 1.46 -9.74
C ALA A 120 4.85 2.44 -9.91
N HIS A 121 5.01 3.63 -9.31
CA HIS A 121 4.05 4.71 -9.49
C HIS A 121 3.98 5.15 -10.95
N ALA A 122 5.12 5.25 -11.65
CA ALA A 122 5.18 5.62 -13.07
C ALA A 122 4.38 4.66 -13.98
N ASP A 123 4.52 3.34 -13.78
CA ASP A 123 3.82 2.34 -14.59
C ASP A 123 2.30 2.38 -14.36
N THR A 124 1.91 2.63 -13.10
CA THR A 124 0.50 2.84 -12.72
C THR A 124 -0.05 4.12 -13.33
N ALA A 125 0.75 5.18 -13.35
CA ALA A 125 0.37 6.49 -13.86
C ALA A 125 0.11 6.50 -15.36
N ALA A 126 0.96 5.81 -16.10
CA ALA A 126 0.84 5.67 -17.55
C ALA A 126 -0.37 4.84 -17.98
N LYS A 127 -1.15 4.25 -17.05
CA LYS A 127 -2.22 3.28 -17.32
C LYS A 127 -1.74 2.17 -18.28
N SER A 128 -0.47 1.75 -18.12
CA SER A 128 0.10 0.70 -18.94
C SER A 128 -0.76 -0.57 -18.82
N ASN A 129 -1.15 -1.15 -19.95
CA ASN A 129 -1.84 -2.45 -19.97
C ASN A 129 -0.96 -3.59 -19.39
N ASN A 130 0.35 -3.36 -19.25
CA ASN A 130 1.30 -4.26 -18.59
C ASN A 130 1.82 -3.62 -17.30
N LEU A 131 1.01 -3.63 -16.25
CA LEU A 131 1.47 -3.38 -14.88
C LEU A 131 2.31 -4.58 -14.41
N ALA A 132 3.62 -4.50 -14.63
CA ALA A 132 4.55 -5.49 -14.13
C ALA A 132 4.84 -5.25 -12.64
N ASN A 133 4.79 -6.31 -11.84
CA ASN A 133 5.30 -6.25 -10.48
C ASN A 133 6.84 -6.32 -10.55
N LYS A 134 7.52 -5.34 -9.98
CA LYS A 134 8.99 -5.34 -9.85
C LYS A 134 9.45 -6.43 -8.87
N PHE A 135 8.70 -6.58 -7.78
CA PHE A 135 8.93 -7.60 -6.75
C PHE A 135 7.61 -8.22 -6.30
N VAL A 136 7.69 -9.39 -5.68
CA VAL A 136 6.55 -10.10 -5.08
C VAL A 136 6.93 -10.70 -3.74
N VAL A 137 6.01 -10.70 -2.78
CA VAL A 137 6.15 -11.38 -1.48
C VAL A 137 4.93 -12.21 -1.12
#